data_AF-A0A4Y2IX25-F1
#
_entry.id   AF-A0A4Y2IX25-F1
#
_cell.length_a   1.000
_cell.length_b   1.000
_cell.length_c   1.000
_cell.angle_alpha   90.00
_cell.angle_beta   90.00
_cell.angle_gamma   90.00
#
_symmetry.space_group_name_H-M   'P 1'
#
loop_
_entity.id
_entity.type
_entity.pdbx_description
1 polymer ?
#
loop_
_entity_poly.entity_id
_entity_poly.type
_entity_poly.pdbx_seq_one_letter_code
_entity_poly.pdbx_strand_id
1 'polypeptide(L)'
;MTKAYEFNWQLSVPEPLLKGCIFDMWEEDKEETNYEQEALFRVDDLGFFIYWKSTGNYGRVLELSHVNDIRRGGVPKDSRFLSELTSRSKHNLDDVSLTICSGTDMVNINYTHVVCPDPETAELWQNGLRKITNNIKANNVCPSTCLKKHWMKLCFMVDPNHMIPVRRIAQTFASGKTEKMVYQCLADVGLPSGKNDSIEPADFTAEKFYQIYHKICPRNDIEELFQSMADVLKDPKLKETVISQGQQWSELVEKHQREEWELLKTHTAQQGEIFEKLMNIEHLKQTRQLEQKFDTDNKEMKSKQAKISVETAKEVANDRTLRTKADRERRLREKNSNNTKKFIDERKAAAMKQNRERDKLTKVHDKQHNELTKYTQNEVGGYANAEIDFKLADKKMFVV
;
A
#
# COMPACT_ATOMS: atom_id res chain seq x y z
N MET A 1 9.23 -5.11 9.11
CA MET A 1 8.50 -5.83 8.04
C MET A 1 9.32 -5.73 6.76
N THR A 2 9.90 -6.84 6.30
CA THR A 2 10.59 -6.92 5.01
C THR A 2 9.54 -6.76 3.91
N LYS A 3 9.70 -5.81 2.98
CA LYS A 3 8.78 -5.69 1.83
C LYS A 3 8.75 -7.03 1.08
N ALA A 4 7.56 -7.48 0.71
CA ALA A 4 7.41 -8.64 -0.16
C ALA A 4 8.19 -8.39 -1.46
N TYR A 5 9.03 -9.35 -1.84
CA TYR A 5 9.79 -9.29 -3.08
C TYR A 5 8.83 -9.52 -4.26
N GLU A 6 8.72 -8.55 -5.15
CA GLU A 6 7.96 -8.67 -6.38
C GLU A 6 8.88 -9.18 -7.49
N PHE A 7 8.63 -10.40 -7.97
CA PHE A 7 9.39 -10.98 -9.06
C PHE A 7 9.05 -10.27 -10.38
N ASN A 8 9.86 -9.27 -10.73
CA ASN A 8 9.78 -8.62 -12.03
C ASN A 8 10.85 -9.18 -12.97
N TRP A 9 10.41 -9.97 -13.96
CA TRP A 9 11.24 -10.52 -15.03
C TRP A 9 11.22 -9.66 -16.30
N GLN A 10 10.29 -8.72 -16.43
CA GLN A 10 10.14 -7.94 -17.65
C GLN A 10 11.21 -6.84 -17.72
N LEU A 11 11.85 -6.75 -18.88
CA LEU A 11 12.70 -5.62 -19.24
C LEU A 11 11.96 -4.80 -20.29
N SER A 12 11.99 -3.48 -20.13
CA SER A 12 11.39 -2.59 -21.11
C SER A 12 12.17 -2.69 -22.42
N VAL A 13 11.48 -3.13 -23.48
CA VAL A 13 12.05 -3.25 -24.81
C VAL A 13 12.16 -1.85 -25.43
N PRO A 14 13.35 -1.43 -25.88
CA PRO A 14 13.53 -0.13 -26.53
C PRO A 14 12.59 0.08 -27.72
N GLU A 15 11.94 1.25 -27.79
CA GLU A 15 10.96 1.60 -28.84
C GLU A 15 11.44 1.34 -30.28
N PRO A 16 12.71 1.60 -30.66
CA PRO A 16 13.17 1.29 -32.01
C PRO A 16 13.11 -0.21 -32.35
N LEU A 17 13.33 -1.10 -31.38
CA LEU A 17 13.25 -2.54 -31.59
C LEU A 17 11.80 -3.01 -31.77
N LEU A 18 10.85 -2.34 -31.10
CA LEU A 18 9.41 -2.60 -31.23
C LEU A 18 8.90 -2.14 -32.61
N LYS A 19 9.29 -0.94 -33.06
CA LYS A 19 8.95 -0.43 -34.40
C LYS A 19 9.53 -1.32 -35.51
N GLY A 20 10.75 -1.79 -35.28
CA GLY A 20 11.48 -2.62 -36.20
C GLY A 20 12.27 -1.86 -37.24
N CYS A 21 13.11 -2.59 -37.96
CA CYS A 21 13.96 -2.06 -39.02
C CYS A 21 14.13 -3.13 -40.10
N ILE A 22 14.36 -2.68 -41.33
CA ILE A 22 14.60 -3.57 -42.47
C ILE A 22 16.10 -3.83 -42.56
N PHE A 23 16.48 -5.11 -42.54
CA PHE A 23 17.85 -5.57 -42.69
C PHE A 23 17.95 -6.57 -43.83
N ASP A 24 19.09 -6.56 -44.49
CA ASP A 24 19.55 -7.76 -45.19
C ASP A 24 20.15 -8.70 -44.14
N MET A 25 19.93 -10.01 -44.26
CA MET A 25 20.49 -10.99 -43.34
C MET A 25 21.09 -12.18 -44.05
N TRP A 26 22.09 -12.80 -43.43
CA TRP A 26 22.66 -14.03 -43.94
C TRP A 26 23.17 -14.94 -42.82
N GLU A 27 23.20 -16.23 -43.13
CA GLU A 27 23.69 -17.30 -42.27
C GLU A 27 24.67 -18.16 -43.09
N GLU A 28 25.78 -18.55 -42.47
CA GLU A 28 26.80 -19.41 -43.07
C GLU A 28 26.67 -20.82 -42.50
N ASP A 29 26.12 -21.74 -43.29
CA ASP A 29 26.16 -23.17 -43.00
C ASP A 29 27.36 -23.81 -43.69
N LYS A 30 27.71 -25.05 -43.31
CA LYS A 30 28.95 -25.73 -43.77
C LYS A 30 29.14 -25.79 -45.29
N GLU A 31 28.06 -25.70 -46.06
CA GLU A 31 28.06 -25.87 -47.52
C GLU A 31 27.28 -24.77 -48.27
N GLU A 32 26.53 -23.91 -47.57
CA GLU A 32 25.62 -22.95 -48.20
C GLU A 32 25.56 -21.63 -47.43
N THR A 33 25.49 -20.51 -48.15
CA THR A 33 25.18 -19.20 -47.59
C THR A 33 23.70 -18.93 -47.84
N ASN A 34 22.91 -18.90 -46.77
CA ASN A 34 21.52 -18.50 -46.85
C ASN A 34 21.44 -16.98 -46.73
N TYR A 35 20.96 -16.30 -47.76
CA TYR A 35 20.86 -14.84 -47.83
C TYR A 35 19.40 -14.42 -48.02
N GLU A 36 18.89 -13.62 -47.10
CA GLU A 36 17.55 -13.04 -47.16
C GLU A 36 17.65 -11.51 -47.24
N GLN A 37 17.00 -10.92 -48.23
CA GLN A 37 16.98 -9.47 -48.44
C GLN A 37 15.76 -8.83 -47.80
N GLU A 38 15.91 -7.56 -47.41
CA GLU A 38 14.81 -6.70 -46.97
C GLU A 38 13.90 -7.34 -45.89
N ALA A 39 14.50 -8.06 -44.94
CA ALA A 39 13.80 -8.66 -43.83
C ALA A 39 13.43 -7.62 -42.78
N LEU A 40 12.15 -7.50 -42.44
CA LEU A 40 11.69 -6.63 -41.36
C LEU A 40 11.93 -7.31 -40.01
N PHE A 41 12.94 -6.88 -39.27
CA PHE A 41 13.26 -7.33 -37.93
C PHE A 41 12.51 -6.53 -36.87
N ARG A 42 12.03 -7.21 -35.83
CA ARG A 42 11.36 -6.65 -34.65
C ARG A 42 11.68 -7.47 -33.40
N VAL A 43 11.42 -6.87 -32.25
CA VAL A 43 11.37 -7.55 -30.95
C VAL A 43 9.95 -7.44 -30.41
N ASP A 44 9.43 -8.49 -29.76
CA ASP A 44 8.12 -8.43 -29.12
C ASP A 44 8.12 -7.54 -27.87
N ASP A 45 6.95 -7.10 -27.45
CA ASP A 45 6.75 -6.20 -26.31
C ASP A 45 7.19 -6.80 -24.96
N LEU A 46 7.23 -8.13 -24.85
CA LEU A 46 7.66 -8.85 -23.65
C LEU A 46 9.15 -9.25 -23.68
N GLY A 47 9.84 -9.02 -24.81
CA GLY A 47 11.26 -9.32 -24.95
C GLY A 47 11.59 -10.82 -24.93
N PHE A 48 10.73 -11.66 -25.53
CA PHE A 48 10.97 -13.09 -25.68
C PHE A 48 11.71 -13.47 -26.98
N PHE A 49 11.42 -12.77 -28.08
CA PHE A 49 11.85 -13.12 -29.42
C PHE A 49 12.32 -11.88 -30.19
N ILE A 50 13.44 -12.07 -30.89
CA ILE A 50 13.69 -11.33 -32.13
C ILE A 50 12.93 -12.09 -33.22
N TYR A 51 12.11 -11.42 -34.02
CA TYR A 51 11.39 -12.06 -35.11
C TYR A 51 11.48 -11.21 -36.37
N TRP A 52 11.43 -11.87 -37.52
CA TRP A 52 11.53 -11.20 -38.80
C TRP A 52 10.80 -11.94 -39.91
N LYS A 53 10.56 -11.22 -41.00
CA LYS A 53 10.01 -11.75 -42.24
C LYS A 53 10.53 -10.97 -43.42
N SER A 54 10.98 -11.70 -44.44
CA SER A 54 11.30 -11.20 -45.77
C SER A 54 10.19 -11.56 -46.77
N THR A 55 10.14 -10.86 -47.90
CA THR A 55 9.15 -11.09 -48.95
C THR A 55 9.29 -12.51 -49.52
N GLY A 56 8.17 -13.24 -49.64
CA GLY A 56 8.16 -14.60 -50.19
C GLY A 56 8.61 -15.70 -49.21
N ASN A 57 9.15 -15.35 -48.04
CA ASN A 57 9.60 -16.31 -47.03
C ASN A 57 8.62 -16.46 -45.87
N TYR A 58 8.81 -17.52 -45.09
CA TYR A 58 8.11 -17.71 -43.82
C TYR A 58 8.68 -16.79 -42.75
N GLY A 59 7.84 -16.38 -41.80
CA GLY A 59 8.28 -15.67 -40.60
C GLY A 59 9.21 -16.55 -39.76
N ARG A 60 10.29 -15.93 -39.27
CA ARG A 60 11.32 -16.56 -38.45
C ARG A 60 11.38 -15.91 -37.08
N VAL A 61 11.82 -16.68 -36.09
CA VAL A 61 11.93 -16.28 -34.69
C VAL A 61 13.23 -16.77 -34.10
N LEU A 62 13.84 -15.96 -33.26
CA LEU A 62 15.01 -16.27 -32.46
C LEU A 62 14.70 -15.92 -31.00
N GLU A 63 14.81 -16.89 -30.10
CA GLU A 63 14.53 -16.65 -28.69
C GLU A 63 15.67 -15.85 -28.06
N LEU A 64 15.33 -14.72 -27.42
CA LEU A 64 16.31 -13.85 -26.75
C LEU A 64 17.05 -14.56 -25.62
N SER A 65 16.44 -15.57 -24.99
CA SER A 65 17.08 -16.42 -23.99
C SER A 65 18.21 -17.28 -24.54
N HIS A 66 18.27 -17.50 -25.86
CA HIS A 66 19.34 -18.22 -26.53
C HIS A 66 20.38 -17.28 -27.14
N VAL A 67 20.20 -15.97 -27.05
CA VAL A 67 21.17 -15.00 -27.57
C VAL A 67 22.24 -14.77 -26.52
N ASN A 68 23.47 -15.14 -26.86
CA ASN A 68 24.62 -15.07 -25.97
C ASN A 68 25.38 -13.75 -26.11
N ASP A 69 25.48 -13.21 -27.34
CA ASP A 69 26.23 -12.00 -27.63
C ASP A 69 25.73 -11.30 -28.91
N ILE A 70 25.91 -9.99 -28.99
CA ILE A 70 25.62 -9.16 -30.16
C ILE A 70 26.90 -8.39 -30.50
N ARG A 71 27.53 -8.72 -31.62
CA ARG A 71 28.82 -8.16 -32.05
C ARG A 71 28.65 -7.17 -33.20
N ARG A 72 29.58 -6.22 -33.30
CA ARG A 72 29.73 -5.39 -34.50
C ARG A 72 30.52 -6.12 -35.57
N GLY A 73 30.26 -5.76 -36.82
CA GLY A 73 30.86 -6.41 -37.97
C GLY A 73 30.30 -7.81 -38.20
N GLY A 74 31.06 -8.59 -38.96
CA GLY A 74 30.62 -9.84 -39.54
C GLY A 74 30.40 -9.64 -41.02
N VAL A 75 31.44 -9.96 -41.79
CA VAL A 75 31.44 -9.90 -43.25
C VAL A 75 31.63 -11.30 -43.81
N PRO A 76 31.04 -11.63 -44.97
CA PRO A 76 31.21 -12.92 -45.58
C PRO A 76 32.68 -13.25 -45.86
N LYS A 77 33.05 -14.52 -45.67
CA LYS A 77 34.38 -15.02 -46.05
C LYS A 77 34.48 -15.30 -47.54
N ASP A 78 33.37 -15.70 -48.17
CA ASP A 78 33.32 -15.87 -49.62
C ASP A 78 33.48 -14.52 -50.32
N SER A 79 34.51 -14.42 -51.16
CA SER A 79 34.88 -13.15 -51.79
C SER A 79 33.85 -12.66 -52.81
N ARG A 80 33.07 -13.57 -53.43
CA ARG A 80 32.04 -13.18 -54.41
C ARG A 80 30.85 -12.58 -53.69
N PHE A 81 30.36 -13.27 -52.66
CA PHE A 81 29.24 -12.79 -51.85
C PHE A 81 29.60 -11.51 -51.09
N LEU A 82 30.83 -11.39 -50.58
CA LEU A 82 31.32 -10.15 -49.98
C LEU A 82 31.26 -8.98 -50.98
N SER A 83 31.71 -9.20 -52.23
CA SER A 83 31.68 -8.17 -53.27
C SER A 83 30.26 -7.78 -53.65
N GLU A 84 29.35 -8.75 -53.72
CA GLU A 84 27.92 -8.53 -53.96
C GLU A 84 27.31 -7.65 -52.86
N LEU A 85 27.43 -8.04 -51.59
CA LEU A 85 26.92 -7.28 -50.44
C LEU A 85 27.52 -5.87 -50.38
N THR A 86 28.82 -5.73 -50.62
CA THR A 86 29.51 -4.43 -50.61
C THR A 86 28.94 -3.51 -51.68
N SER A 87 28.62 -4.03 -52.87
CA SER A 87 28.06 -3.23 -53.96
C SER A 87 26.66 -2.67 -53.67
N ARG A 88 25.93 -3.28 -52.72
CA ARG A 88 24.58 -2.87 -52.31
C ARG A 88 24.59 -1.88 -51.15
N SER A 89 25.66 -1.86 -50.36
CA SER A 89 25.81 -0.95 -49.22
C SER A 89 26.41 0.40 -49.64
N LYS A 90 25.89 1.49 -49.07
CA LYS A 90 26.49 2.83 -49.20
C LYS A 90 27.58 3.10 -48.16
N HIS A 91 27.70 2.22 -47.18
CA HIS A 91 28.62 2.33 -46.05
C HIS A 91 29.58 1.15 -46.03
N ASN A 92 30.68 1.28 -45.29
CA ASN A 92 31.57 0.16 -45.02
C ASN A 92 30.78 -0.92 -44.27
N LEU A 93 30.82 -2.17 -44.75
CA LEU A 93 30.07 -3.28 -44.19
C LEU A 93 30.38 -3.51 -42.72
N ASP A 94 31.64 -3.35 -42.29
CA ASP A 94 32.01 -3.55 -40.88
C ASP A 94 31.28 -2.58 -39.93
N ASP A 95 30.96 -1.37 -40.40
CA ASP A 95 30.30 -0.32 -39.60
C ASP A 95 28.79 -0.54 -39.49
N VAL A 96 28.20 -1.24 -40.47
CA VAL A 96 26.75 -1.48 -40.58
C VAL A 96 26.32 -2.91 -40.28
N SER A 97 27.26 -3.86 -40.22
CA SER A 97 26.96 -5.25 -39.91
C SER A 97 26.88 -5.49 -38.41
N LEU A 98 25.93 -6.33 -38.00
CA LEU A 98 25.86 -6.92 -36.68
C LEU A 98 25.86 -8.45 -36.79
N THR A 99 26.49 -9.11 -35.83
CA THR A 99 26.46 -10.57 -35.69
C THR A 99 25.74 -10.94 -34.40
N ILE A 100 24.60 -11.62 -34.54
CA ILE A 100 23.80 -12.15 -33.44
C ILE A 100 24.25 -13.58 -33.17
N CYS A 101 24.93 -13.78 -32.03
CA CYS A 101 25.43 -15.08 -31.61
C CYS A 101 24.38 -15.76 -30.74
N SER A 102 23.85 -16.91 -31.18
CA SER A 102 22.83 -17.64 -30.42
C SER A 102 23.15 -19.12 -30.29
N GLY A 103 22.65 -19.77 -29.25
CA GLY A 103 22.85 -21.19 -29.01
C GLY A 103 22.15 -21.66 -27.76
N THR A 104 21.79 -22.95 -27.71
CA THR A 104 21.25 -23.58 -26.50
C THR A 104 22.34 -23.97 -25.51
N ASP A 105 23.59 -23.94 -25.96
CA ASP A 105 24.79 -24.22 -25.18
C ASP A 105 25.95 -23.33 -25.65
N MET A 106 27.09 -23.43 -24.96
CA MET A 106 28.28 -22.58 -25.22
C MET A 106 29.19 -23.11 -26.33
N VAL A 107 28.84 -24.24 -26.96
CA VAL A 107 29.64 -24.93 -27.98
C VAL A 107 29.02 -24.78 -29.36
N ASN A 108 27.73 -25.05 -29.47
CA ASN A 108 26.94 -25.00 -30.69
C ASN A 108 26.36 -23.60 -30.86
N ILE A 109 27.18 -22.70 -31.41
CA ILE A 109 26.81 -21.31 -31.66
C ILE A 109 26.41 -21.13 -33.12
N ASN A 110 25.21 -20.59 -33.32
CA ASN A 110 24.69 -20.11 -34.59
C ASN A 110 24.98 -18.61 -34.72
N TYR A 111 25.45 -18.19 -35.90
CA TYR A 111 25.71 -16.80 -36.22
C TYR A 111 24.68 -16.32 -37.25
N THR A 112 23.81 -15.41 -36.82
CA THR A 112 22.90 -14.70 -37.73
C THR A 112 23.50 -13.32 -37.97
N HIS A 113 23.94 -13.06 -39.20
CA HIS A 113 24.51 -11.78 -39.60
C HIS A 113 23.43 -10.89 -40.19
N VAL A 114 23.39 -9.63 -39.80
CA VAL A 114 22.47 -8.63 -40.34
C VAL A 114 23.24 -7.41 -40.81
N VAL A 115 22.80 -6.80 -41.91
CA VAL A 115 23.36 -5.58 -42.48
C VAL A 115 22.33 -4.48 -42.30
N CYS A 116 22.64 -3.51 -41.44
CA CYS A 116 21.78 -2.38 -41.15
C CYS A 116 21.85 -1.30 -42.26
N PRO A 117 20.84 -0.42 -42.36
CA PRO A 117 20.83 0.65 -43.36
C PRO A 117 21.99 1.64 -43.23
N ASP A 118 22.42 1.90 -42.00
CA ASP A 118 23.44 2.90 -41.67
C ASP A 118 24.12 2.57 -40.30
N PRO A 119 25.29 3.19 -40.01
CA PRO A 119 26.04 2.90 -38.79
C PRO A 119 25.32 3.31 -37.50
N GLU A 120 24.47 4.34 -37.54
CA GLU A 120 23.71 4.82 -36.39
C GLU A 120 22.64 3.79 -35.99
N THR A 121 21.96 3.21 -36.99
CA THR A 121 21.01 2.12 -36.81
C THR A 121 21.70 0.87 -36.27
N ALA A 122 22.87 0.50 -36.79
CA ALA A 122 23.65 -0.62 -36.26
C ALA A 122 24.02 -0.42 -34.79
N GLU A 123 24.44 0.80 -34.42
CA GLU A 123 24.74 1.15 -33.03
C GLU A 123 23.53 1.03 -32.12
N LEU A 124 22.41 1.62 -32.58
CA LEU A 124 21.18 1.67 -31.85
C LEU A 124 20.62 0.26 -31.60
N TRP A 125 20.66 -0.60 -32.61
CA TRP A 125 20.19 -1.99 -32.51
C TRP A 125 21.10 -2.84 -31.64
N GLN A 126 22.42 -2.72 -31.78
CA GLN A 126 23.36 -3.42 -30.91
C GLN A 126 23.11 -3.06 -29.44
N ASN A 127 23.09 -1.76 -29.14
CA ASN A 127 22.89 -1.27 -27.77
C ASN A 127 21.50 -1.65 -27.24
N GLY A 128 20.47 -1.61 -28.09
CA GLY A 128 19.12 -2.01 -27.74
C GLY A 128 19.02 -3.48 -27.38
N LEU A 129 19.52 -4.37 -28.26
CA LEU A 129 19.48 -5.82 -28.04
C LEU A 129 20.28 -6.20 -26.79
N ARG A 130 21.49 -5.64 -26.61
CA ARG A 130 22.32 -5.89 -25.42
C ARG A 130 21.63 -5.55 -24.09
N LYS A 131 20.71 -4.57 -24.07
CA LYS A 131 19.93 -4.21 -22.87
C LYS A 131 18.91 -5.26 -22.46
N ILE A 132 18.42 -6.07 -23.41
CA ILE A 132 17.32 -7.03 -23.19
C ILE A 132 17.77 -8.49 -23.27
N THR A 133 18.95 -8.77 -23.85
CA THR A 133 19.61 -10.08 -23.78
C THR A 133 20.11 -10.37 -22.37
N ASN A 134 20.45 -11.64 -22.08
CA ASN A 134 20.93 -12.09 -20.76
C ASN A 134 19.93 -11.83 -19.61
N ASN A 135 18.63 -11.74 -19.92
CA ASN A 135 17.57 -11.64 -18.92
C ASN A 135 17.32 -13.01 -18.25
N ILE A 136 18.18 -13.37 -17.29
CA ILE A 136 18.10 -14.67 -16.58
C ILE A 136 16.76 -14.84 -15.84
N LYS A 137 16.08 -13.74 -15.47
CA LYS A 137 14.76 -13.80 -14.83
C LYS A 137 13.70 -14.30 -15.80
N ALA A 138 13.76 -13.94 -17.09
CA ALA A 138 12.81 -14.44 -18.09
C ALA A 138 12.87 -15.96 -18.27
N ASN A 139 13.98 -16.61 -17.90
CA ASN A 139 14.10 -18.08 -17.90
C ASN A 139 13.31 -18.75 -16.77
N ASN A 140 12.83 -17.98 -15.79
CA ASN A 140 12.15 -18.46 -14.59
C ASN A 140 10.68 -18.01 -14.54
N VAL A 141 10.09 -17.68 -15.68
CA VAL A 141 8.69 -17.29 -15.77
C VAL A 141 7.76 -18.47 -15.44
N CYS A 142 6.57 -18.15 -14.94
CA CYS A 142 5.60 -19.18 -14.54
C CYS A 142 5.03 -19.93 -15.78
N PRO A 143 4.47 -21.14 -15.59
CA PRO A 143 3.96 -21.96 -16.69
C PRO A 143 2.93 -21.26 -17.59
N SER A 144 2.07 -20.40 -17.04
CA SER A 144 1.11 -19.62 -17.85
C SER A 144 1.81 -18.64 -18.78
N THR A 145 2.90 -18.02 -18.32
CA THR A 145 3.74 -17.15 -19.16
C THR A 145 4.50 -17.96 -20.21
N CYS A 146 4.99 -19.16 -19.88
CA CYS A 146 5.58 -20.07 -20.87
C CYS A 146 4.59 -20.47 -21.98
N LEU A 147 3.32 -20.73 -21.63
CA LEU A 147 2.26 -20.99 -22.60
C LEU A 147 2.00 -19.78 -23.50
N LYS A 148 1.92 -18.57 -22.91
CA LYS A 148 1.79 -17.33 -23.69
C LYS A 148 2.98 -17.13 -24.64
N LYS A 149 4.21 -17.36 -24.18
CA LYS A 149 5.43 -17.31 -25.00
C LYS A 149 5.33 -18.26 -26.20
N HIS A 150 4.80 -19.46 -26.00
CA HIS A 150 4.64 -20.44 -27.08
C HIS A 150 3.59 -20.02 -28.12
N TRP A 151 2.47 -19.45 -27.66
CA TRP A 151 1.46 -18.86 -28.54
C TRP A 151 2.05 -17.72 -29.38
N MET A 152 2.77 -16.78 -28.75
CA MET A 152 3.41 -15.66 -29.46
C MET A 152 4.37 -16.16 -30.54
N LYS A 153 5.15 -17.20 -30.25
CA LYS A 153 6.05 -17.84 -31.23
C LYS A 153 5.30 -18.27 -32.49
N LEU A 154 4.16 -18.94 -32.32
CA LEU A 154 3.33 -19.40 -33.45
C LEU A 154 2.78 -18.21 -34.26
N CYS A 155 2.38 -17.13 -33.59
CA CYS A 155 1.90 -15.91 -34.26
C CYS A 155 2.96 -15.22 -35.13
N PHE A 156 4.25 -15.41 -34.83
CA PHE A 156 5.33 -14.85 -35.63
C PHE A 156 5.78 -15.78 -36.78
N MET A 157 5.43 -17.07 -36.72
CA MET A 157 5.80 -18.08 -37.72
C MET A 157 4.76 -18.15 -38.87
N VAL A 158 4.49 -16.99 -39.49
CA VAL A 158 3.53 -16.86 -40.59
C VAL A 158 4.08 -17.35 -41.92
N ASP A 159 3.20 -17.62 -42.88
CA ASP A 159 3.52 -17.99 -44.25
C ASP A 159 3.89 -16.76 -45.12
N PRO A 160 4.20 -16.96 -46.42
CA PRO A 160 4.43 -15.85 -47.35
C PRO A 160 3.28 -14.84 -47.42
N ASN A 161 2.04 -15.27 -47.17
CA ASN A 161 0.81 -14.46 -47.22
C ASN A 161 0.43 -13.84 -45.87
N HIS A 162 1.32 -13.88 -44.86
CA HIS A 162 1.08 -13.37 -43.50
C HIS A 162 0.05 -14.14 -42.67
N MET A 163 -0.24 -15.39 -43.04
CA MET A 163 -1.18 -16.26 -42.33
C MET A 163 -0.44 -17.29 -41.48
N ILE A 164 -1.02 -17.75 -40.37
CA ILE A 164 -0.42 -18.76 -39.50
C ILE A 164 -0.75 -20.16 -40.04
N PRO A 165 0.24 -20.97 -40.48
CA PRO A 165 -0.05 -22.29 -41.03
C PRO A 165 -0.54 -23.26 -39.95
N VAL A 166 -1.67 -23.93 -40.21
CA VAL A 166 -2.24 -24.94 -39.29
C VAL A 166 -1.26 -26.08 -39.00
N ARG A 167 -0.45 -26.47 -39.99
CA ARG A 167 0.61 -27.48 -39.83
C ARG A 167 1.64 -27.10 -38.75
N ARG A 168 1.98 -25.81 -38.60
CA ARG A 168 2.94 -25.36 -37.57
C ARG A 168 2.37 -25.55 -36.17
N ILE A 169 1.09 -25.25 -35.99
CA ILE A 169 0.39 -25.47 -34.72
C ILE A 169 0.33 -26.96 -34.40
N ALA A 170 0.02 -27.82 -35.37
CA ALA A 170 0.01 -29.27 -35.17
C ALA A 170 1.38 -29.83 -34.75
N GLN A 171 2.48 -29.33 -35.36
CA GLN A 171 3.84 -29.72 -35.01
C GLN A 171 4.21 -29.36 -33.56
N THR A 172 3.74 -28.22 -33.05
CA THR A 172 3.94 -27.81 -31.65
C THR A 172 3.45 -28.85 -30.64
N PHE A 173 2.35 -29.55 -30.94
CA PHE A 173 1.73 -30.52 -30.02
C PHE A 173 2.07 -31.99 -30.37
N ALA A 174 2.90 -32.23 -31.38
CA ALA A 174 3.17 -33.56 -31.93
C ALA A 174 3.94 -34.49 -30.97
N SER A 175 4.57 -33.97 -29.91
CA SER A 175 5.33 -34.76 -28.94
C SER A 175 4.45 -35.60 -28.00
N GLY A 176 3.16 -35.31 -27.90
CA GLY A 176 2.25 -36.01 -26.98
C GLY A 176 0.91 -36.45 -27.57
N LYS A 177 0.52 -35.93 -28.74
CA LYS A 177 -0.77 -36.22 -29.40
C LYS A 177 -0.60 -36.32 -30.90
N THR A 178 -1.55 -36.99 -31.57
CA THR A 178 -1.54 -37.10 -33.03
C THR A 178 -1.94 -35.75 -33.66
N GLU A 179 -1.35 -35.40 -34.81
CA GLU A 179 -1.73 -34.17 -35.54
C GLU A 179 -3.25 -34.12 -35.83
N LYS A 180 -3.85 -35.28 -36.10
CA LYS A 180 -5.31 -35.40 -36.33
C LYS A 180 -6.13 -34.88 -35.15
N MET A 181 -5.70 -35.15 -33.92
CA MET A 181 -6.37 -34.63 -32.73
C MET A 181 -6.23 -33.11 -32.62
N VAL A 182 -5.06 -32.57 -32.96
CA VAL A 182 -4.84 -31.11 -32.97
C VAL A 182 -5.77 -30.41 -33.97
N TYR A 183 -5.88 -30.96 -35.19
CA TYR A 183 -6.81 -30.46 -36.22
C TYR A 183 -8.27 -30.48 -35.72
N GLN A 184 -8.69 -31.54 -35.04
CA GLN A 184 -10.02 -31.60 -34.44
C GLN A 184 -10.21 -30.53 -33.36
N CYS A 185 -9.24 -30.33 -32.48
CA CYS A 185 -9.33 -29.28 -31.45
C CYS A 185 -9.42 -27.87 -32.05
N LEU A 186 -8.72 -27.60 -33.16
CA LEU A 186 -8.84 -26.36 -33.93
C LEU A 186 -10.27 -26.19 -34.49
N ALA A 187 -10.84 -27.23 -35.09
CA ALA A 187 -12.20 -27.22 -35.61
C ALA A 187 -13.22 -26.93 -34.50
N ASP A 188 -13.08 -27.56 -33.33
CA ASP A 188 -14.01 -27.37 -32.23
C ASP A 188 -14.00 -25.95 -31.64
N VAL A 189 -12.89 -25.21 -31.79
CA VAL A 189 -12.82 -23.79 -31.39
C VAL A 189 -13.15 -22.86 -32.55
N GLY A 190 -13.59 -23.40 -33.69
CA GLY A 190 -14.02 -22.63 -34.86
C GLY A 190 -12.87 -22.01 -35.66
N LEU A 191 -11.67 -22.59 -35.59
CA LEU A 191 -10.53 -22.18 -36.40
C LEU A 191 -10.34 -23.10 -37.62
N PRO A 192 -9.70 -22.62 -38.69
CA PRO A 192 -9.26 -23.47 -39.80
C PRO A 192 -8.48 -24.69 -39.29
N SER A 193 -8.82 -25.87 -39.82
CA SER A 193 -8.38 -27.15 -39.27
C SER A 193 -7.80 -28.10 -40.31
N GLY A 194 -7.85 -27.75 -41.60
CA GLY A 194 -7.19 -28.52 -42.65
C GLY A 194 -5.67 -28.46 -42.51
N LYS A 195 -4.99 -29.55 -42.85
CA LYS A 195 -3.53 -29.65 -42.74
C LYS A 195 -2.77 -28.53 -43.48
N ASN A 196 -3.31 -28.08 -44.61
CA ASN A 196 -2.72 -27.03 -45.44
C ASN A 196 -3.45 -25.68 -45.30
N ASP A 197 -4.39 -25.58 -44.36
CA ASP A 197 -5.09 -24.33 -44.09
C ASP A 197 -4.15 -23.36 -43.36
N SER A 198 -4.51 -22.10 -43.41
CA SER A 198 -3.84 -21.05 -42.64
C SER A 198 -4.87 -20.18 -41.93
N ILE A 199 -4.46 -19.60 -40.80
CA ILE A 199 -5.32 -18.84 -39.89
C ILE A 199 -4.89 -17.37 -39.92
N GLU A 200 -5.86 -16.46 -39.98
CA GLU A 200 -5.60 -15.03 -39.84
C GLU A 200 -5.05 -14.75 -38.43
N PRO A 201 -3.95 -14.00 -38.27
CA PRO A 201 -3.39 -13.70 -36.95
C PRO A 201 -4.40 -13.10 -35.96
N ALA A 202 -5.35 -12.30 -36.43
CA ALA A 202 -6.41 -11.72 -35.60
C ALA A 202 -7.37 -12.78 -35.00
N ASP A 203 -7.58 -13.90 -35.69
CA ASP A 203 -8.47 -14.97 -35.24
C ASP A 203 -7.76 -15.91 -34.24
N PHE A 204 -6.44 -16.03 -34.33
CA PHE A 204 -5.63 -16.88 -33.45
C PHE A 204 -5.24 -16.19 -32.13
N THR A 205 -6.25 -15.86 -31.33
CA THR A 205 -6.08 -15.20 -30.03
C THR A 205 -5.48 -16.11 -28.95
N ALA A 206 -4.95 -15.50 -27.87
CA ALA A 206 -4.40 -16.24 -26.73
C ALA A 206 -5.48 -17.10 -26.05
N GLU A 207 -6.73 -16.63 -26.01
CA GLU A 207 -7.89 -17.34 -25.48
C GLU A 207 -8.19 -18.60 -26.30
N LYS A 208 -8.16 -18.50 -27.64
CA LYS A 208 -8.33 -19.65 -28.54
C LYS A 208 -7.21 -20.67 -28.34
N PHE A 209 -5.97 -20.21 -28.27
CA PHE A 209 -4.82 -21.08 -27.98
C PHE A 209 -4.97 -21.79 -26.63
N TYR A 210 -5.40 -21.08 -25.59
CA TYR A 210 -5.60 -21.64 -24.27
C TYR A 210 -6.72 -22.69 -24.23
N GLN A 211 -7.82 -22.48 -24.97
CA GLN A 211 -8.87 -23.48 -25.15
C GLN A 211 -8.35 -24.74 -25.85
N ILE A 212 -7.55 -24.58 -26.91
CA ILE A 212 -6.90 -25.69 -27.61
C ILE A 212 -5.98 -26.46 -26.65
N TYR A 213 -5.14 -25.76 -25.89
CA TYR A 213 -4.23 -26.37 -24.91
C TYR A 213 -4.98 -27.23 -23.90
N HIS A 214 -6.07 -26.74 -23.31
CA HIS A 214 -6.88 -27.50 -22.34
C HIS A 214 -7.51 -28.76 -22.94
N LYS A 215 -7.95 -28.70 -24.20
CA LYS A 215 -8.49 -29.87 -24.90
C LYS A 215 -7.41 -30.90 -25.26
N ILE A 216 -6.24 -30.44 -25.69
CA ILE A 216 -5.14 -31.31 -26.08
C ILE A 216 -4.50 -31.97 -24.85
N CYS A 217 -4.37 -31.21 -23.76
CA CYS A 217 -3.70 -31.61 -22.53
C CYS A 217 -4.67 -31.51 -21.33
N PRO A 218 -5.70 -32.38 -21.25
CA PRO A 218 -6.62 -32.37 -20.11
C PRO A 218 -5.88 -32.66 -18.81
N ARG A 219 -6.19 -31.88 -17.76
CA ARG A 219 -5.53 -31.93 -16.46
C ARG A 219 -6.40 -32.63 -15.41
N ASN A 220 -6.69 -33.91 -15.64
CA ASN A 220 -7.49 -34.74 -14.74
C ASN A 220 -6.87 -34.82 -13.32
N ASP A 221 -5.55 -34.70 -13.23
CA ASP A 221 -4.81 -34.62 -11.96
C ASP A 221 -5.25 -33.43 -11.10
N ILE A 222 -5.61 -32.29 -11.73
CA ILE A 222 -6.15 -31.13 -11.01
C ILE A 222 -7.57 -31.41 -10.52
N GLU A 223 -8.40 -32.08 -11.31
CA GLU A 223 -9.75 -32.46 -10.90
C GLU A 223 -9.72 -33.45 -9.72
N GLU A 224 -8.86 -34.45 -9.77
CA GLU A 224 -8.62 -35.40 -8.68
C GLU A 224 -8.09 -34.69 -7.43
N LEU A 225 -7.16 -33.75 -7.59
CA LEU A 225 -6.66 -32.93 -6.48
C LEU A 225 -7.80 -32.13 -5.85
N PHE A 226 -8.62 -31.46 -6.65
CA PHE A 226 -9.76 -30.68 -6.14
C PHE A 226 -10.76 -31.57 -5.40
N GLN A 227 -11.03 -32.77 -5.94
CA GLN A 227 -11.88 -33.76 -5.28
C GLN A 227 -11.28 -34.21 -3.94
N SER A 228 -9.99 -34.51 -3.89
CA SER A 228 -9.31 -34.90 -2.65
C SER A 228 -9.35 -33.80 -1.59
N MET A 229 -9.17 -32.53 -1.99
CA MET A 229 -9.27 -31.39 -1.09
C MET A 229 -10.71 -31.21 -0.57
N ALA A 230 -11.70 -31.39 -1.45
CA ALA A 230 -13.10 -31.36 -1.06
C ALA A 230 -13.48 -32.51 -0.13
N ASP A 231 -12.88 -33.68 -0.30
CA ASP A 231 -13.12 -34.83 0.58
C ASP A 231 -12.48 -34.66 1.96
N VAL A 232 -11.32 -33.99 2.05
CA VAL A 232 -10.79 -33.53 3.35
C VAL A 232 -11.79 -32.62 4.05
N LEU A 233 -12.47 -31.72 3.34
CA LEU A 233 -13.53 -30.89 3.91
C LEU A 233 -14.78 -31.67 4.32
N LYS A 234 -14.97 -32.91 3.82
CA LYS A 234 -16.08 -33.79 4.22
C LYS A 234 -15.76 -34.65 5.44
N ASP A 235 -14.50 -34.72 5.88
CA ASP A 235 -14.10 -35.50 7.06
C ASP A 235 -14.90 -35.03 8.29
N PRO A 236 -15.79 -35.87 8.84
CA PRO A 236 -16.60 -35.51 10.00
C PRO A 236 -15.74 -35.12 11.20
N LYS A 237 -14.57 -35.74 11.36
CA LYS A 237 -13.66 -35.47 12.47
C LYS A 237 -12.98 -34.12 12.33
N LEU A 238 -12.61 -33.73 11.10
CA LEU A 238 -12.10 -32.39 10.82
C LEU A 238 -13.18 -31.34 11.08
N LYS A 239 -14.40 -31.55 10.57
CA LYS A 239 -15.53 -30.64 10.83
C LYS A 239 -15.81 -30.49 12.31
N GLU A 240 -15.88 -31.60 13.05
CA GLU A 240 -16.08 -31.60 14.50
C GLU A 240 -14.96 -30.87 15.22
N THR A 241 -13.71 -31.07 14.80
CA THR A 241 -12.54 -30.36 15.36
C THR A 241 -12.62 -28.86 15.10
N VAL A 242 -12.94 -28.43 13.88
CA VAL A 242 -13.08 -27.01 13.52
C VAL A 242 -14.23 -26.36 14.28
N ILE A 243 -15.38 -27.04 14.40
CA ILE A 243 -16.52 -26.56 15.18
C ILE A 243 -16.13 -26.44 16.66
N SER A 244 -15.50 -27.47 17.23
CA SER A 244 -15.04 -27.48 18.62
C SER A 244 -14.03 -26.36 18.90
N GLN A 245 -13.05 -26.15 18.01
CA GLN A 245 -12.09 -25.05 18.13
C GLN A 245 -12.77 -23.68 17.98
N GLY A 246 -13.73 -23.54 17.06
CA GLY A 246 -14.53 -22.33 16.91
C GLY A 246 -15.36 -22.00 18.15
N GLN A 247 -15.92 -23.02 18.81
CA GLN A 247 -16.60 -22.89 20.10
C GLN A 247 -15.64 -22.45 21.21
N GLN A 248 -14.51 -23.14 21.37
CA GLN A 248 -13.49 -22.79 22.37
C GLN A 248 -12.95 -21.36 22.19
N TRP A 249 -12.71 -20.94 20.95
CA TRP A 249 -12.30 -19.57 20.64
C TRP A 249 -13.39 -18.57 21.02
N SER A 250 -14.64 -18.85 20.67
CA SER A 250 -15.77 -17.98 21.01
C SER A 250 -15.94 -17.84 22.52
N GLU A 251 -15.84 -18.94 23.28
CA GLU A 251 -15.86 -18.93 24.74
C GLU A 251 -14.71 -18.13 25.33
N LEU A 252 -13.50 -18.25 24.78
CA LEU A 252 -12.32 -17.49 25.21
C LEU A 252 -12.51 -15.99 24.98
N VAL A 253 -12.97 -15.59 23.79
CA VAL A 253 -13.23 -14.18 23.45
C VAL A 253 -14.28 -13.61 24.39
N GLU A 254 -15.39 -14.32 24.61
CA GLU A 254 -16.43 -13.89 25.55
C GLU A 254 -15.92 -13.75 26.98
N LYS A 255 -15.07 -14.69 27.43
CA LYS A 255 -14.48 -14.63 28.77
C LYS A 255 -13.57 -13.41 28.91
N HIS A 256 -12.64 -13.21 27.98
CA HIS A 256 -11.72 -12.07 28.01
C HIS A 256 -12.49 -10.74 27.96
N GLN A 257 -13.51 -10.64 27.11
CA GLN A 257 -14.32 -9.42 26.99
C GLN A 257 -15.05 -9.11 28.31
N ARG A 258 -15.61 -10.12 28.99
CA ARG A 258 -16.22 -9.96 30.32
C ARG A 258 -15.21 -9.51 31.36
N GLU A 259 -14.03 -10.15 31.40
CA GLU A 259 -12.96 -9.81 32.34
C GLU A 259 -12.45 -8.37 32.12
N GLU A 260 -12.31 -7.94 30.86
CA GLU A 260 -11.94 -6.57 30.50
C GLU A 260 -12.96 -5.54 31.00
N TRP A 261 -14.26 -5.77 30.77
CA TRP A 261 -15.29 -4.85 31.25
C TRP A 261 -15.39 -4.79 32.77
N GLU A 262 -15.28 -5.93 33.47
CA GLU A 262 -15.25 -5.93 34.93
C GLU A 262 -14.04 -5.16 35.48
N LEU A 263 -12.88 -5.32 34.85
CA LEU A 263 -11.68 -4.56 35.19
C LEU A 263 -11.89 -3.06 34.97
N LEU A 264 -12.43 -2.65 33.82
CA LEU A 264 -12.70 -1.25 33.48
C LEU A 264 -13.75 -0.62 34.41
N LYS A 265 -14.85 -1.33 34.71
CA LYS A 265 -15.87 -0.90 35.67
C LYS A 265 -15.25 -0.66 37.05
N THR A 266 -14.46 -1.62 37.53
CA THR A 266 -13.77 -1.54 38.83
C THR A 266 -12.77 -0.37 38.87
N HIS A 267 -11.93 -0.24 37.84
CA HIS A 267 -10.93 0.81 37.77
C HIS A 267 -11.56 2.20 37.71
N THR A 268 -12.63 2.38 36.92
CA THR A 268 -13.34 3.66 36.80
C THR A 268 -14.00 4.06 38.12
N ALA A 269 -14.62 3.11 38.83
CA ALA A 269 -15.17 3.35 40.16
C ALA A 269 -14.09 3.77 41.16
N GLN A 270 -12.95 3.07 41.19
CA GLN A 270 -11.80 3.41 42.04
C GLN A 270 -11.22 4.80 41.72
N GLN A 271 -11.11 5.16 40.43
CA GLN A 271 -10.68 6.50 40.03
C GLN A 271 -11.65 7.57 40.52
N GLY A 272 -12.96 7.32 40.43
CA GLY A 272 -13.99 8.20 41.00
C GLY A 272 -13.80 8.46 42.50
N GLU A 273 -13.59 7.40 43.29
CA GLU A 273 -13.33 7.52 44.73
C GLU A 273 -12.04 8.30 45.04
N ILE A 274 -10.98 8.10 44.26
CA ILE A 274 -9.72 8.83 44.42
C ILE A 274 -9.93 10.31 44.11
N PHE A 275 -10.61 10.64 43.02
CA PHE A 275 -10.90 12.02 42.66
C PHE A 275 -11.79 12.71 43.70
N GLU A 276 -12.77 12.01 44.26
CA GLU A 276 -13.61 12.55 45.33
C GLU A 276 -12.77 12.89 46.57
N LYS A 277 -11.86 11.99 46.97
CA LYS A 277 -10.92 12.24 48.09
C LYS A 277 -10.03 13.47 47.82
N LEU A 278 -9.44 13.58 46.63
CA LEU A 278 -8.59 14.72 46.26
C LEU A 278 -9.38 16.03 46.18
N MET A 279 -10.60 15.98 45.65
CA MET A 279 -11.51 17.12 45.57
C MET A 279 -11.86 17.63 46.96
N ASN A 280 -12.23 16.74 47.89
CA ASN A 280 -12.55 17.11 49.27
C ASN A 280 -11.35 17.78 49.98
N ILE A 281 -10.12 17.32 49.73
CA ILE A 281 -8.90 17.95 50.25
C ILE A 281 -8.77 19.39 49.72
N GLU A 282 -8.97 19.61 48.42
CA GLU A 282 -8.85 20.93 47.82
C GLU A 282 -10.01 21.86 48.23
N HIS A 283 -11.24 21.35 48.35
CA HIS A 283 -12.38 22.09 48.88
C HIS A 283 -12.13 22.59 50.31
N LEU A 284 -11.60 21.71 51.17
CA LEU A 284 -11.24 22.07 52.54
C LEU A 284 -10.15 23.16 52.56
N LYS A 285 -9.16 23.06 51.67
CA LYS A 285 -8.10 24.06 51.52
C LYS A 285 -8.64 25.41 51.06
N GLN A 286 -9.55 25.43 50.08
CA GLN A 286 -10.19 26.67 49.59
C GLN A 286 -11.01 27.35 50.68
N THR A 287 -11.77 26.58 51.46
CA THR A 287 -12.53 27.10 52.61
C THR A 287 -11.60 27.72 53.66
N ARG A 288 -10.52 27.02 54.03
CA ARG A 288 -9.51 27.55 54.96
C ARG A 288 -8.83 28.81 54.42
N GLN A 289 -8.51 28.86 53.13
CA GLN A 289 -7.92 30.05 52.51
C GLN A 289 -8.87 31.26 52.56
N LEU A 290 -10.16 31.04 52.33
CA LEU A 290 -11.17 32.09 52.41
C LEU A 290 -11.33 32.63 53.85
N GLU A 291 -11.29 31.74 54.86
CA GLU A 291 -11.29 32.13 56.27
C GLU A 291 -10.03 32.90 56.66
N GLN A 292 -8.84 32.41 56.28
CA GLN A 292 -7.56 33.06 56.56
C GLN A 292 -7.47 34.45 55.93
N LYS A 293 -8.00 34.61 54.70
CA LYS A 293 -8.07 35.90 54.03
C LYS A 293 -8.96 36.87 54.80
N PHE A 294 -10.15 36.43 55.20
CA PHE A 294 -11.06 37.25 55.98
C PHE A 294 -10.45 37.69 57.32
N ASP A 295 -9.76 36.79 58.01
CA ASP A 295 -9.08 37.11 59.27
C ASP A 295 -7.95 38.13 59.07
N THR A 296 -7.20 38.00 57.98
CA THR A 296 -6.13 38.94 57.61
C THR A 296 -6.68 40.32 57.29
N ASP A 297 -7.71 40.38 56.43
CA ASP A 297 -8.40 41.62 56.07
C ASP A 297 -9.02 42.30 57.31
N ASN A 298 -9.58 41.51 58.23
CA ASN A 298 -10.16 42.02 59.48
C ASN A 298 -9.10 42.56 60.45
N LYS A 299 -7.92 41.93 60.54
CA LYS A 299 -6.78 42.46 61.29
C LYS A 299 -6.28 43.77 60.67
N GLU A 300 -6.19 43.84 59.35
CA GLU A 300 -5.77 45.05 58.64
C GLU A 300 -6.77 46.21 58.83
N MET A 301 -8.07 45.93 58.74
CA MET A 301 -9.14 46.92 59.01
C MET A 301 -9.03 47.49 60.44
N LYS A 302 -8.81 46.64 61.45
CA LYS A 302 -8.59 47.09 62.84
C LYS A 302 -7.34 47.97 62.97
N SER A 303 -6.25 47.59 62.30
CA SER A 303 -5.01 48.37 62.29
C SER A 303 -5.20 49.74 61.61
N LYS A 304 -5.89 49.77 60.46
CA LYS A 304 -6.27 51.01 59.76
C LYS A 304 -7.12 51.92 60.64
N GLN A 305 -8.11 51.37 61.35
CA GLN A 305 -8.94 52.13 62.28
C GLN A 305 -8.10 52.75 63.41
N ALA A 306 -7.14 52.03 63.96
CA ALA A 306 -6.24 52.56 64.98
C ALA A 306 -5.38 53.72 64.44
N LYS A 307 -4.85 53.60 63.22
CA LYS A 307 -4.09 54.68 62.55
C LYS A 307 -4.95 55.92 62.30
N ILE A 308 -6.14 55.74 61.73
CA ILE A 308 -7.09 56.83 61.48
C ILE A 308 -7.45 57.55 62.78
N SER A 309 -7.64 56.83 63.88
CA SER A 309 -7.91 57.42 65.20
C SER A 309 -6.76 58.32 65.68
N VAL A 310 -5.51 57.87 65.52
CA VAL A 310 -4.31 58.66 65.88
C VAL A 310 -4.14 59.88 64.96
N GLU A 311 -4.30 59.70 63.64
CA GLU A 311 -4.21 60.80 62.67
C GLU A 311 -5.31 61.84 62.89
N THR A 312 -6.54 61.41 63.14
CA THR A 312 -7.67 62.28 63.47
C THR A 312 -7.38 63.11 64.73
N ALA A 313 -6.81 62.49 65.77
CA ALA A 313 -6.40 63.21 66.98
C ALA A 313 -5.32 64.26 66.70
N LYS A 314 -4.32 63.93 65.86
CA LYS A 314 -3.27 64.87 65.44
C LYS A 314 -3.81 66.01 64.58
N GLU A 315 -4.71 65.72 63.63
CA GLU A 315 -5.36 66.73 62.78
C GLU A 315 -6.14 67.74 63.61
N VAL A 316 -6.98 67.29 64.54
CA VAL A 316 -7.79 68.17 65.39
C VAL A 316 -6.93 69.00 66.34
N ALA A 317 -5.80 68.44 66.81
CA ALA A 317 -4.84 69.17 67.65
C ALA A 317 -4.10 70.27 66.88
N ASN A 318 -3.77 70.04 65.60
CA ASN A 318 -3.01 70.95 64.75
C ASN A 318 -3.87 71.93 63.95
N ASP A 319 -5.21 71.81 64.02
CA ASP A 319 -6.15 72.71 63.34
C ASP A 319 -6.13 74.11 63.97
N ARG A 320 -5.49 75.06 63.27
CA ARG A 320 -5.34 76.46 63.70
C ARG A 320 -6.66 77.24 63.70
N THR A 321 -7.72 76.71 63.10
CA THR A 321 -9.04 77.36 63.10
C THR A 321 -9.79 77.15 64.43
N LEU A 322 -9.42 76.12 65.20
CA LEU A 322 -10.01 75.81 66.50
C LEU A 322 -9.26 76.54 67.62
N ARG A 323 -9.88 77.62 68.15
CA ARG A 323 -9.25 78.57 69.07
C ARG A 323 -9.29 78.15 70.54
N THR A 324 -10.30 77.38 70.98
CA THR A 324 -10.46 76.97 72.38
C THR A 324 -10.29 75.45 72.56
N LYS A 325 -9.90 75.03 73.77
CA LYS A 325 -9.79 73.62 74.14
C LYS A 325 -11.12 72.88 73.99
N ALA A 326 -12.23 73.52 74.35
CA ALA A 326 -13.57 72.98 74.23
C ALA A 326 -13.98 72.73 72.77
N ASP A 327 -13.61 73.62 71.84
CA ASP A 327 -13.89 73.46 70.41
C ASP A 327 -13.13 72.27 69.80
N ARG A 328 -11.85 72.10 70.15
CA ARG A 328 -11.05 70.92 69.73
C ARG A 328 -11.63 69.62 70.27
N GLU A 329 -12.04 69.60 71.54
CA GLU A 329 -12.59 68.41 72.17
C GLU A 329 -13.96 68.03 71.60
N ARG A 330 -14.80 69.02 71.28
CA ARG A 330 -16.08 68.80 70.58
C ARG A 330 -15.85 68.25 69.18
N ARG A 331 -14.91 68.84 68.41
CA ARG A 331 -14.60 68.41 67.04
C ARG A 331 -13.97 67.01 67.00
N LEU A 332 -13.13 66.67 67.98
CA LEU A 332 -12.57 65.33 68.13
C LEU A 332 -13.64 64.29 68.43
N ARG A 333 -14.59 64.61 69.33
CA ARG A 333 -15.73 63.72 69.63
C ARG A 333 -16.61 63.47 68.42
N GLU A 334 -16.90 64.52 67.65
CA GLU A 334 -17.68 64.41 66.40
C GLU A 334 -16.96 63.54 65.35
N LYS A 335 -15.67 63.81 65.06
CA LYS A 335 -14.88 63.01 64.11
C LYS A 335 -14.74 61.55 64.58
N ASN A 336 -14.50 61.31 65.87
CA ASN A 336 -14.41 59.95 66.42
C ASN A 336 -15.72 59.18 66.33
N SER A 337 -16.87 59.84 66.55
CA SER A 337 -18.19 59.24 66.36
C SER A 337 -18.41 58.83 64.90
N ASN A 338 -18.08 59.72 63.95
CA ASN A 338 -18.18 59.45 62.51
C ASN A 338 -17.26 58.31 62.08
N ASN A 339 -16.00 58.31 62.53
CA ASN A 339 -15.04 57.24 62.24
C ASN A 339 -15.49 55.89 62.82
N THR A 340 -16.10 55.88 64.01
CA THR A 340 -16.64 54.67 64.63
C THR A 340 -17.82 54.12 63.84
N LYS A 341 -18.74 54.98 63.40
CA LYS A 341 -19.87 54.59 62.55
C LYS A 341 -19.39 53.99 61.23
N LYS A 342 -18.46 54.67 60.54
CA LYS A 342 -17.87 54.19 59.29
C LYS A 342 -17.19 52.83 59.44
N PHE A 343 -16.43 52.62 60.51
CA PHE A 343 -15.81 51.33 60.82
C PHE A 343 -16.82 50.20 61.06
N ILE A 344 -17.93 50.50 61.77
CA ILE A 344 -19.00 49.52 62.00
C ILE A 344 -19.66 49.12 60.68
N ASP A 345 -19.93 50.10 59.81
CA ASP A 345 -20.55 49.87 58.50
C ASP A 345 -19.61 49.09 57.56
N GLU A 346 -18.32 49.42 57.54
CA GLU A 346 -17.28 48.66 56.81
C GLU A 346 -17.17 47.22 57.32
N ARG A 347 -17.20 47.00 58.63
CA ARG A 347 -17.17 45.65 59.22
C ARG A 347 -18.42 44.83 58.86
N LYS A 348 -19.60 45.46 58.87
CA LYS A 348 -20.86 44.83 58.45
C LYS A 348 -20.81 44.49 56.95
N ALA A 349 -20.31 45.39 56.12
CA ALA A 349 -20.15 45.17 54.69
C ALA A 349 -19.16 44.02 54.39
N ALA A 350 -18.03 43.98 55.10
CA ALA A 350 -17.05 42.91 54.98
C ALA A 350 -17.62 41.54 55.42
N ALA A 351 -18.37 41.49 56.53
CA ALA A 351 -19.03 40.25 56.97
C ALA A 351 -20.10 39.77 55.98
N MET A 352 -20.90 40.68 55.43
CA MET A 352 -21.87 40.34 54.37
C MET A 352 -21.17 39.85 53.10
N LYS A 353 -20.04 40.46 52.71
CA LYS A 353 -19.24 40.02 51.57
C LYS A 353 -18.66 38.62 51.81
N GLN A 354 -18.12 38.35 52.99
CA GLN A 354 -17.59 37.04 53.37
C GLN A 354 -18.66 35.95 53.31
N ASN A 355 -19.85 36.21 53.85
CA ASN A 355 -20.96 35.25 53.77
C ASN A 355 -21.35 34.96 52.31
N ARG A 356 -21.44 36.00 51.47
CA ARG A 356 -21.73 35.83 50.04
C ARG A 356 -20.65 35.04 49.31
N GLU A 357 -19.37 35.25 49.63
CA GLU A 357 -18.25 34.51 49.04
C GLU A 357 -18.23 33.05 49.50
N ARG A 358 -18.52 32.79 50.78
CA ARG A 358 -18.66 31.43 51.32
C ARG A 358 -19.82 30.68 50.66
N ASP A 359 -20.99 31.29 50.56
CA ASP A 359 -22.17 30.66 49.95
C ASP A 359 -21.93 30.37 48.46
N LYS A 360 -21.20 31.25 47.76
CA LYS A 360 -20.78 31.00 46.37
C LYS A 360 -19.80 29.82 46.29
N LEU A 361 -18.82 29.77 47.19
CA LEU A 361 -17.82 28.70 47.22
C LEU A 361 -18.48 27.35 47.49
N THR A 362 -19.38 27.25 48.47
CA THR A 362 -20.15 26.04 48.75
C THR A 362 -20.96 25.58 47.53
N LYS A 363 -21.64 26.48 46.84
CA LYS A 363 -22.37 26.12 45.60
C LYS A 363 -21.45 25.59 44.50
N VAL A 364 -20.23 26.11 44.40
CA VAL A 364 -19.23 25.61 43.45
C VAL A 364 -18.76 24.21 43.85
N HIS A 365 -18.50 23.97 45.14
CA HIS A 365 -18.13 22.66 45.68
C HIS A 365 -19.21 21.62 45.42
N ASP A 366 -20.48 21.93 45.75
CA ASP A 366 -21.62 21.05 45.52
C ASP A 366 -21.80 20.73 44.03
N LYS A 367 -21.60 21.73 43.15
CA LYS A 367 -21.68 21.52 41.70
C LYS A 367 -20.56 20.58 41.21
N GLN A 368 -19.33 20.81 41.64
CA GLN A 368 -18.18 19.97 41.27
C GLN A 368 -18.34 18.52 41.73
N HIS A 369 -18.85 18.32 42.94
CA HIS A 369 -19.13 16.98 43.48
C HIS A 369 -20.20 16.26 42.64
N ASN A 370 -21.33 16.91 42.39
CA ASN A 370 -22.40 16.35 41.55
C ASN A 370 -21.95 16.04 40.12
N GLU A 371 -21.12 16.89 39.51
CA GLU A 371 -20.56 16.67 38.19
C GLU A 371 -19.64 15.44 38.17
N LEU A 372 -18.77 15.27 39.16
CA LEU A 372 -17.89 14.11 39.29
C LEU A 372 -18.67 12.81 39.51
N THR A 373 -19.69 12.83 40.39
CA THR A 373 -20.54 11.67 40.63
C THR A 373 -21.28 11.26 39.36
N LYS A 374 -21.87 12.23 38.65
CA LYS A 374 -22.59 11.97 37.40
C LYS A 374 -21.66 11.45 36.30
N TYR A 375 -20.46 12.02 36.18
CA TYR A 375 -19.45 11.56 35.24
C TYR A 375 -19.07 10.10 35.50
N THR A 376 -18.72 9.78 36.75
CA THR A 376 -18.33 8.41 37.15
C THR A 376 -19.45 7.41 36.90
N GLN A 377 -20.69 7.76 37.24
CA GLN A 377 -21.86 6.89 37.01
C GLN A 377 -22.14 6.67 35.52
N ASN A 378 -22.00 7.71 34.70
CA ASN A 378 -22.20 7.62 33.25
C ASN A 378 -21.14 6.73 32.59
N GLU A 379 -19.87 6.88 32.96
CA GLU A 379 -18.77 6.06 32.41
C GLU A 379 -18.94 4.59 32.80
N VAL A 380 -19.26 4.30 34.08
CA VAL A 380 -19.56 2.94 34.53
C VAL A 380 -20.79 2.35 33.82
N GLY A 381 -21.83 3.15 33.62
CA GLY A 381 -23.01 2.76 32.85
C GLY A 381 -22.73 2.51 31.36
N GLY A 382 -21.75 3.23 30.79
CA GLY A 382 -21.29 3.04 29.41
C GLY A 382 -20.76 1.63 29.17
N TYR A 383 -19.99 1.07 30.11
CA TYR A 383 -19.51 -0.31 30.03
C TYR A 383 -20.64 -1.34 30.15
N ALA A 384 -21.67 -1.07 30.95
CA ALA A 384 -22.85 -1.94 31.05
C ALA A 384 -23.67 -1.95 29.74
N ASN A 385 -23.76 -0.81 29.06
CA ASN A 385 -24.42 -0.72 27.75
C ASN A 385 -23.61 -1.45 26.67
N ALA A 386 -22.27 -1.28 26.64
CA ALA A 386 -21.40 -2.01 25.72
C ALA A 386 -21.51 -3.55 25.91
N GLU A 387 -21.67 -4.01 27.16
CA GLU A 387 -21.92 -5.42 27.46
C GLU A 387 -23.27 -5.92 26.89
N ILE A 388 -24.32 -5.09 26.92
CA ILE A 388 -25.63 -5.42 26.34
C ILE A 388 -25.54 -5.45 24.82
N ASP A 389 -24.90 -4.44 24.20
CA ASP A 389 -24.74 -4.35 22.75
C ASP A 389 -23.99 -5.57 22.19
N PHE A 390 -22.95 -6.03 22.89
CA PHE A 390 -22.23 -7.25 22.51
C PHE A 390 -23.08 -8.52 22.64
N LYS A 391 -23.96 -8.62 23.66
CA LYS A 391 -24.90 -9.75 23.79
C LYS A 391 -25.96 -9.75 22.70
N LEU A 392 -26.33 -8.57 22.18
CA LEU A 392 -27.28 -8.38 21.09
C LEU A 392 -26.63 -8.49 19.70
N ALA A 393 -25.31 -8.35 19.61
CA ALA A 393 -24.58 -8.48 18.36
C ALA A 393 -24.71 -9.91 17.80
N ASP A 394 -25.01 -10.00 16.50
CA ASP A 394 -25.18 -11.26 15.79
C ASP A 394 -23.86 -12.05 15.82
N LYS A 395 -23.82 -13.17 16.56
CA LYS A 395 -22.64 -14.02 16.72
C LYS A 395 -22.35 -14.85 15.46
N LYS A 396 -22.20 -14.20 14.31
CA LYS A 396 -21.78 -14.83 13.06
C LYS A 396 -20.27 -14.81 12.95
N MET A 397 -19.56 -15.50 13.86
CA MET A 397 -18.11 -15.57 13.73
C MET A 397 -17.64 -16.77 12.91
N PHE A 398 -18.45 -17.84 12.80
CA PHE A 398 -18.12 -18.99 11.95
C PHE A 398 -19.38 -19.58 11.33
N VAL A 399 -19.65 -19.21 10.08
CA VAL A 399 -20.47 -20.04 9.20
C VAL A 399 -19.53 -21.11 8.66
N VAL A 400 -19.67 -22.35 9.12
CA VAL A 400 -19.10 -23.52 8.44
C VAL A 400 -20.10 -24.02 7.41
#